data_AF-A0A0D0L017-F1
#
_entry.id   AF-A0A0D0L017-F1
#
_cell.length_a   1.000
_cell.length_b   1.000
_cell.length_c   1.000
_cell.angle_alpha   90.00
_cell.angle_beta   90.00
_cell.angle_gamma   90.00
#
_symmetry.space_group_name_H-M   'P 1'
#
loop_
_entity.id
_entity.type
_entity.pdbx_description
1 polymer ?
#
loop_
_entity_poly.entity_id
_entity_poly.type
_entity_poly.pdbx_seq_one_letter_code
_entity_poly.pdbx_strand_id
1 'polypeptide(L)'
;MKIRNVIHKGLRRLIEDDDATGLQSAVVPKLLRIVSFLQEMEREEELRTVPSWKAHQLVGDRKGTWSLFVTKNWRITLRIDQAEIEIVDLDYEDYH
;
A
#
# COMPACT_ATOMS: atom_id res chain seq x y z
N MET A 1 2.26 -6.78 -9.13
CA MET A 1 2.88 -7.79 -8.26
C MET A 1 1.80 -8.48 -7.44
N LYS A 2 2.00 -9.75 -7.09
CA LYS A 2 1.06 -10.45 -6.20
C LYS A 2 1.17 -9.89 -4.77
N ILE A 3 0.03 -9.64 -4.14
CA ILE A 3 -0.06 -9.26 -2.72
C ILE A 3 -0.19 -10.55 -1.90
N ARG A 4 0.83 -10.85 -1.08
CA ARG A 4 0.87 -12.05 -0.24
C ARG A 4 0.01 -11.92 1.01
N ASN A 5 0.11 -10.78 1.69
CA ASN A 5 -0.64 -10.51 2.92
C ASN A 5 -0.93 -9.03 3.11
N VAL A 6 -2.06 -8.75 3.76
CA VAL A 6 -2.54 -7.40 4.10
C VAL A 6 -2.74 -7.32 5.60
N ILE A 7 -2.06 -6.42 6.31
CA ILE A 7 -2.13 -6.25 7.76
C ILE A 7 -3.45 -5.58 8.16
N HIS A 8 -3.78 -4.43 7.54
CA HIS A 8 -5.01 -3.71 7.86
C HIS A 8 -6.27 -4.49 7.45
N LYS A 9 -7.13 -4.78 8.42
CA LYS A 9 -8.35 -5.59 8.21
C LYS A 9 -9.34 -4.99 7.21
N GLY A 10 -9.59 -3.68 7.26
CA GLY A 10 -10.49 -2.99 6.32
C GLY A 10 -9.97 -3.02 4.87
N LEU A 11 -8.71 -2.63 4.65
CA LEU A 11 -8.03 -2.80 3.37
C LEU A 11 -8.07 -4.24 2.86
N ARG A 12 -7.86 -5.25 3.71
CA ARG A 12 -7.96 -6.66 3.31
C ARG A 12 -9.34 -7.00 2.74
N ARG A 13 -10.41 -6.64 3.44
CA ARG A 13 -11.79 -6.83 2.96
C ARG A 13 -12.07 -6.09 1.66
N LEU A 14 -11.54 -4.88 1.51
CA LEU A 14 -11.69 -4.13 0.26
C LEU A 14 -11.05 -4.87 -0.92
N ILE A 15 -9.90 -5.53 -0.70
CA ILE A 15 -9.17 -6.25 -1.74
C ILE A 15 -9.82 -7.60 -2.06
N GLU A 16 -10.25 -8.34 -1.03
CA GLU A 16 -10.75 -9.71 -1.17
C GLU A 16 -12.24 -9.76 -1.53
N ASP A 17 -13.06 -8.85 -0.99
CA ASP A 17 -14.52 -8.94 -0.99
C ASP A 17 -15.21 -7.72 -1.64
N ASP A 18 -14.45 -6.71 -2.10
CA ASP A 18 -14.97 -5.38 -2.50
C ASP A 18 -15.76 -4.68 -1.38
N ASP A 19 -15.45 -5.02 -0.12
CA ASP A 19 -16.11 -4.49 1.08
C ASP A 19 -15.29 -3.37 1.73
N ALA A 20 -15.80 -2.14 1.65
CA ALA A 20 -15.19 -0.94 2.23
C ALA A 20 -15.44 -0.76 3.75
N THR A 21 -16.06 -1.73 4.42
CA THR A 21 -16.35 -1.65 5.86
C THR A 21 -15.08 -1.52 6.69
N GLY A 22 -15.00 -0.45 7.48
CA GLY A 22 -13.83 -0.11 8.29
C GLY A 22 -12.83 0.82 7.62
N LEU A 23 -13.19 1.39 6.46
CA LEU A 23 -12.44 2.44 5.77
C LEU A 23 -13.26 3.73 5.72
N GLN A 24 -12.59 4.88 5.63
CA GLN A 24 -13.28 6.15 5.41
C GLN A 24 -13.75 6.22 3.95
N SER A 25 -15.05 6.38 3.71
CA SER A 25 -15.62 6.33 2.36
C SER A 25 -14.96 7.30 1.38
N ALA A 26 -14.54 8.48 1.86
CA ALA A 26 -13.88 9.50 1.05
C ALA A 26 -12.51 9.07 0.49
N VAL A 27 -11.81 8.13 1.14
CA VAL A 27 -10.49 7.66 0.69
C VAL A 27 -10.55 6.37 -0.13
N VAL A 28 -11.66 5.63 -0.08
CA VAL A 28 -11.82 4.34 -0.78
C VAL A 28 -11.44 4.41 -2.26
N PRO A 29 -11.87 5.42 -3.06
CA PRO A 29 -11.47 5.50 -4.46
C PRO A 29 -9.95 5.63 -4.66
N LYS A 30 -9.24 6.27 -3.72
CA LYS A 30 -7.77 6.39 -3.78
C LYS A 30 -7.09 5.08 -3.36
N LEU A 31 -7.63 4.39 -2.36
CA LEU A 31 -7.12 3.08 -1.93
C LEU A 31 -7.23 2.06 -3.06
N LEU A 32 -8.37 1.99 -3.75
CA LEU A 32 -8.56 1.13 -4.92
C LEU A 32 -7.53 1.43 -6.01
N ARG A 33 -7.30 2.70 -6.35
CA ARG A 33 -6.27 3.08 -7.35
C ARG A 33 -4.86 2.64 -6.96
N ILE A 34 -4.51 2.76 -5.68
CA ILE A 34 -3.20 2.30 -5.19
C ILE A 34 -3.12 0.77 -5.30
N VAL A 35 -4.12 0.04 -4.80
CA VAL A 35 -4.16 -1.43 -4.85
C VAL A 35 -4.07 -1.94 -6.29
N SER A 36 -4.88 -1.41 -7.21
CA SER A 36 -4.84 -1.83 -8.62
C SER A 36 -3.45 -1.60 -9.22
N PHE A 37 -2.83 -0.44 -8.94
CA PHE A 37 -1.46 -0.18 -9.39
C PHE A 37 -0.45 -1.19 -8.81
N LEU A 38 -0.55 -1.51 -7.52
CA LEU A 38 0.32 -2.47 -6.85
C LEU A 38 0.19 -3.88 -7.46
N GLN A 39 -1.02 -4.26 -7.88
CA GLN A 39 -1.27 -5.53 -8.54
C GLN A 39 -0.71 -5.59 -9.97
N GLU A 40 -0.67 -4.47 -10.69
CA GLU A 40 -0.17 -4.39 -12.06
C GLU A 40 1.34 -4.13 -12.16
N MET A 41 1.98 -3.48 -11.18
CA MET A 41 3.40 -3.14 -11.25
C MET A 41 4.30 -4.39 -11.31
N GLU A 42 5.45 -4.30 -11.97
CA GLU A 42 6.41 -5.40 -12.11
C GLU A 42 7.67 -5.17 -11.27
N ARG A 43 8.03 -3.91 -11.01
CA ARG A 43 9.26 -3.53 -10.30
C ARG A 43 9.04 -2.38 -9.32
N GLU A 44 9.81 -2.36 -8.23
CA GLU A 44 9.56 -1.43 -7.12
C GLU A 44 9.77 0.04 -7.49
N GLU A 45 10.61 0.33 -8.48
CA GLU A 45 10.87 1.69 -8.94
C GLU A 45 9.61 2.34 -9.55
N GLU A 46 8.65 1.53 -10.01
CA GLU A 46 7.39 2.02 -10.55
C GLU A 46 6.57 2.77 -9.50
N LEU A 47 6.74 2.48 -8.21
CA LEU A 47 6.06 3.21 -7.13
C LEU A 47 6.33 4.73 -7.19
N ARG A 48 7.48 5.14 -7.73
CA ARG A 48 7.85 6.55 -7.88
C ARG A 48 7.25 7.21 -9.12
N THR A 49 6.65 6.45 -10.03
CA THR A 49 6.06 6.98 -11.28
C THR A 49 4.78 7.77 -11.05
N VAL A 50 4.19 7.68 -9.85
CA VAL A 50 3.00 8.43 -9.43
C VAL A 50 3.40 9.47 -8.38
N PRO A 51 3.73 10.73 -8.78
CA PRO A 51 4.28 11.73 -7.86
C PRO A 51 3.35 12.09 -6.70
N SER A 52 2.04 12.02 -6.92
CA SER A 52 1.02 12.37 -5.91
C SER A 52 1.01 11.42 -4.70
N TRP A 53 1.60 10.22 -4.82
CA TRP A 53 1.76 9.27 -3.72
C TRP A 53 3.04 9.49 -2.93
N LYS A 54 3.96 10.36 -3.37
CA LYS A 54 5.19 10.72 -2.63
C LYS A 54 5.94 9.48 -2.13
N ALA A 55 6.04 8.45 -2.98
CA ALA A 55 6.60 7.15 -2.60
C ALA A 55 8.07 7.27 -2.16
N HIS A 56 8.36 6.73 -0.99
CA HIS A 56 9.73 6.68 -0.45
C HIS A 56 9.89 5.46 0.46
N GLN A 57 11.13 5.02 0.61
CA GLN A 57 11.47 4.00 1.60
C GLN A 57 11.66 4.65 2.97
N LEU A 58 11.14 3.99 4.00
CA LEU A 58 11.38 4.33 5.40
C LEU A 58 12.82 4.00 5.78
N VAL A 59 13.29 4.64 6.85
CA VAL A 59 14.64 4.49 7.41
C VAL A 59 14.59 3.92 8.82
N GLY A 60 15.75 3.62 9.41
CA GLY A 60 15.85 3.06 10.76
C GLY A 60 15.28 1.64 10.85
N ASP A 61 14.51 1.36 11.89
CA ASP A 61 13.97 0.02 12.18
C ASP A 61 13.00 -0.50 11.11
N ARG A 62 12.46 0.40 10.27
CA ARG A 62 11.56 0.06 9.16
C ARG A 62 12.24 0.11 7.79
N LYS A 63 13.58 0.13 7.75
CA LYS A 63 14.35 0.16 6.49
C LYS A 63 13.88 -0.93 5.53
N GLY A 64 13.67 -0.54 4.27
CA GLY A 64 13.15 -1.42 3.21
C GLY A 64 11.62 -1.47 3.11
N THR A 65 10.91 -0.80 4.03
CA THR A 65 9.46 -0.57 3.90
C THR A 65 9.21 0.64 3.01
N TRP A 66 8.36 0.48 2.01
CA TRP A 66 7.83 1.57 1.21
C TRP A 66 6.66 2.26 1.92
N SER A 67 6.59 3.58 1.81
CA SER A 67 5.50 4.40 2.31
C SER A 67 4.92 5.26 1.18
N LEU A 68 3.59 5.20 1.04
CA LEU A 68 2.81 5.91 0.04
C LEU A 68 1.79 6.83 0.74
N PHE A 69 1.77 8.08 0.32
CA PHE A 69 0.88 9.11 0.84
C PHE A 69 -0.58 8.88 0.42
N VAL A 70 -1.46 8.66 1.41
CA VAL A 70 -2.92 8.60 1.20
C VAL A 70 -3.54 9.95 1.53
N THR A 71 -3.43 10.39 2.79
CA THR A 71 -3.90 11.69 3.28
C THR A 71 -2.87 12.28 4.24
N LYS A 72 -3.16 13.45 4.85
CA LYS A 72 -2.26 14.08 5.85
C LYS A 72 -1.76 13.04 6.87
N ASN A 73 -2.70 12.30 7.46
CA ASN A 73 -2.45 11.38 8.56
C ASN A 73 -2.18 9.95 8.08
N TRP A 74 -2.66 9.54 6.91
CA TRP A 74 -2.65 8.12 6.54
C TRP A 74 -1.63 7.75 5.48
N ARG A 75 -1.03 6.57 5.61
CA ARG A 75 -0.12 5.96 4.63
C ARG A 75 -0.57 4.58 4.25
N ILE A 76 -0.24 4.18 3.01
CA ILE A 76 -0.09 2.77 2.67
C ILE A 76 1.37 2.43 2.88
N THR A 77 1.66 1.36 3.61
CA THR A 77 3.02 0.83 3.74
C THR A 77 3.10 -0.60 3.27
N LEU A 78 4.23 -1.00 2.72
CA LEU A 78 4.45 -2.36 2.24
C LEU A 78 5.94 -2.67 2.14
N ARG A 79 6.29 -3.95 2.13
CA ARG A 79 7.62 -4.42 1.74
C ARG A 79 7.50 -5.22 0.44
N ILE A 80 8.60 -5.30 -0.29
CA ILE A 80 8.70 -6.14 -1.48
C ILE A 80 9.69 -7.26 -1.16
N ASP A 81 9.20 -8.50 -1.24
CA ASP A 81 10.03 -9.69 -1.19
C ASP A 81 10.70 -9.85 -2.56
N GLN A 82 11.98 -9.47 -2.66
CA GLN A 82 12.72 -9.48 -3.93
C GLN A 82 12.99 -10.90 -4.46
N ALA A 83 12.93 -11.94 -3.61
CA ALA A 83 13.13 -13.31 -4.06
C ALA A 83 11.90 -13.83 -4.82
N GLU A 84 10.72 -13.55 -4.31
CA GLU A 84 9.45 -14.03 -4.86
C GLU A 84 8.72 -12.99 -5.73
N ILE A 85 9.22 -11.74 -5.75
CA ILE A 85 8.60 -10.59 -6.46
C ILE A 85 7.16 -10.36 -5.97
N GLU A 86 6.97 -10.41 -4.65
CA GLU A 86 5.67 -10.26 -4.01
C GLU A 86 5.63 -9.07 -3.06
N ILE A 87 4.47 -8.43 -2.96
CA ILE A 87 4.17 -7.45 -1.93
C ILE A 87 3.83 -8.19 -0.64
N VAL A 88 4.50 -7.83 0.44
CA VAL A 88 4.25 -8.38 1.78
C VAL A 88 3.98 -7.25 2.76
N ASP A 89 3.27 -7.57 3.84
CA ASP A 89 2.96 -6.65 4.94
C ASP A 89 2.26 -5.36 4.48
N LEU A 90 1.34 -5.49 3.52
CA LEU A 90 0.57 -4.33 3.02
C LEU A 90 -0.32 -3.79 4.14
N ASP A 91 -0.11 -2.55 4.54
CA ASP A 91 -0.84 -1.93 5.64
C ASP A 91 -1.41 -0.56 5.25
N TYR A 92 -2.45 -0.13 5.98
CA TYR A 92 -3.05 1.19 5.91
C TYR A 92 -3.03 1.80 7.32
N GLU A 93 -2.01 2.61 7.62
CA GLU A 93 -1.69 3.04 8.97
C GLU A 93 -1.77 4.56 9.15
N ASP A 94 -2.08 4.97 10.38
CA ASP A 94 -1.92 6.36 10.81
C ASP A 94 -0.43 6.63 11.03
N TYR A 95 0.04 7.71 10.42
CA TYR A 95 1.42 8.12 10.34
C TYR A 95 1.57 9.42 11.13
N HIS A 96 1.75 9.24 12.44
CA HIS A 96 2.07 10.26 13.44
C HIS A 96 3.24 9.77 14.30
#